data_AF-A0A097PK51-F1
#
_entry.id   AF-A0A097PK51-F1
#
_cell.length_a   1.000
_cell.length_b   1.000
_cell.length_c   1.000
_cell.angle_alpha   90.00
_cell.angle_beta   90.00
_cell.angle_gamma   90.00
#
_symmetry.space_group_name_H-M   'P 1'
#
loop_
_entity.id
_entity.type
_entity.pdbx_description
1 polymer ?
#
loop_
_entity_poly.entity_id
_entity_poly.type
_entity_poly.pdbx_seq_one_letter_code
_entity_poly.pdbx_strand_id
1 'polypeptide(L)'
;SWTGEIHGRVVCDVCGDSSIGPEDHVLQGAEVAVLCITKSGEVLNYQAFTNSNGIYTVAETMPESERWDACLARPISSFHSHCTHLGDGSFGVKFSYNHPSGYSHTVRPFVYRQAVVPAYC
;
A
#
# COMPACT_ATOMS: atom_id res chain seq x y z
N SER A 1 19.21 -5.29 17.15
CA SER A 1 17.87 -4.79 16.76
C SER A 1 17.65 -5.11 15.30
N TRP A 2 16.40 -5.28 14.89
CA TRP A 2 16.00 -5.47 13.51
C TRP A 2 15.07 -4.33 13.10
N THR A 3 15.30 -3.75 11.93
CA THR A 3 14.49 -2.67 11.37
C THR A 3 13.89 -3.13 10.06
N GLY A 4 12.56 -3.13 9.98
CA GLY A 4 11.81 -3.41 8.77
C GLY A 4 11.23 -2.13 8.18
N GLU A 5 11.11 -2.09 6.85
CA GLU A 5 10.39 -1.04 6.13
C GLU A 5 9.50 -1.67 5.07
N ILE A 6 8.28 -1.18 4.96
CA ILE A 6 7.34 -1.52 3.90
C ILE A 6 6.94 -0.21 3.26
N HIS A 7 7.03 -0.14 1.93
CA HIS A 7 6.45 0.97 1.19
C HIS A 7 5.64 0.47 0.01
N GLY A 8 4.72 1.30 -0.45
CA GLY A 8 3.96 1.05 -1.66
C GLY A 8 3.41 2.34 -2.22
N ARG A 9 2.73 2.23 -3.36
CA ARG A 9 2.14 3.38 -4.06
C ARG A 9 0.63 3.22 -4.20
N VAL A 10 -0.09 4.33 -4.14
CA VAL A 10 -1.51 4.40 -4.47
C VAL A 10 -1.70 5.32 -5.66
N VAL A 11 -2.41 4.83 -6.67
CA VAL A 11 -2.64 5.54 -7.93
C VAL A 11 -4.12 5.50 -8.30
N CYS A 12 -4.54 6.47 -9.09
CA CYS A 12 -5.81 6.47 -9.78
C CYS A 12 -5.58 6.09 -11.24
N ASP A 13 -6.11 4.93 -11.63
CA ASP A 13 -6.33 4.51 -13.00
C ASP A 13 -7.49 5.31 -13.57
N VAL A 14 -7.15 6.32 -14.38
CA VAL A 14 -8.10 7.31 -14.89
C VAL A 14 -8.94 6.71 -16.01
N CYS A 15 -8.36 5.85 -16.85
CA CYS A 15 -9.05 5.21 -17.95
C CYS A 15 -9.72 3.87 -17.58
N GLY A 16 -9.48 3.36 -16.38
CA GLY A 16 -10.04 2.11 -15.89
C GLY A 16 -9.51 0.88 -16.62
N ASP A 17 -8.34 0.98 -17.26
CA ASP A 17 -7.77 -0.07 -18.13
C ASP A 17 -6.89 -1.08 -17.35
N SER A 18 -6.79 -0.90 -16.03
CA SER A 18 -6.01 -1.72 -15.09
C SER A 18 -4.49 -1.70 -15.32
N SER A 19 -4.00 -0.74 -16.11
CA SER A 19 -2.58 -0.45 -16.29
C SER A 19 -2.20 0.80 -15.49
N ILE A 20 -0.89 1.09 -15.40
CA ILE A 20 -0.41 2.38 -14.85
C ILE A 20 0.23 3.13 -16.01
N GLY A 21 -0.52 4.04 -16.60
CA GLY A 21 -0.12 4.84 -17.75
C GLY A 21 0.31 6.28 -17.40
N PRO A 22 0.76 7.06 -18.39
CA PRO A 22 1.10 8.47 -18.22
C PRO A 22 -0.12 9.37 -17.86
N GLU A 23 -1.33 8.92 -18.17
CA GLU A 23 -2.60 9.57 -17.84
C GLU A 23 -2.99 9.42 -16.37
N ASP A 24 -2.41 8.44 -15.67
CA ASP A 24 -2.76 8.13 -14.30
C ASP A 24 -2.14 9.08 -13.30
N HIS A 25 -2.82 9.19 -12.16
CA HIS A 25 -2.46 10.17 -11.13
C HIS A 25 -2.10 9.47 -9.83
N VAL A 26 -1.06 9.96 -9.18
CA VAL A 26 -0.77 9.55 -7.80
C VAL A 26 -1.83 10.10 -6.87
N LEU A 27 -2.25 9.28 -5.90
CA LEU A 27 -3.20 9.72 -4.89
C LEU A 27 -2.45 10.12 -3.63
N GLN A 28 -2.36 11.42 -3.36
CA GLN A 28 -1.82 11.96 -2.12
C GLN A 28 -2.85 11.84 -0.98
N GLY A 29 -2.39 11.55 0.24
CA GLY A 29 -3.23 11.44 1.43
C GLY A 29 -4.09 10.17 1.49
N ALA A 30 -4.03 9.29 0.49
CA ALA A 30 -4.71 8.01 0.50
C ALA A 30 -4.28 7.17 1.71
N GLU A 31 -5.25 6.54 2.35
CA GLU A 31 -5.09 5.75 3.56
C GLU A 31 -4.85 4.27 3.23
N VAL A 32 -3.85 3.70 3.89
CA VAL A 32 -3.47 2.29 3.78
C VAL A 32 -3.28 1.72 5.18
N ALA A 33 -3.79 0.51 5.40
CA ALA A 33 -3.51 -0.27 6.59
C ALA A 33 -2.52 -1.38 6.27
N VAL A 34 -1.51 -1.56 7.11
CA VAL A 34 -0.56 -2.67 7.05
C VAL A 34 -0.68 -3.47 8.34
N LEU A 35 -1.11 -4.71 8.24
CA LEU A 35 -1.20 -5.63 9.37
C LEU A 35 -0.05 -6.61 9.29
N CYS A 36 0.81 -6.67 10.29
CA CYS A 36 1.92 -7.63 10.35
C CYS A 36 1.76 -8.56 11.54
N ILE A 37 2.05 -9.84 11.34
CA ILE A 37 2.23 -10.80 12.42
C ILE A 37 3.73 -10.94 12.69
N THR A 38 4.14 -10.84 13.95
CA THR A 38 5.52 -11.07 14.38
C THR A 38 5.80 -12.57 14.45
N LYS A 39 7.08 -12.94 14.56
CA LYS A 39 7.47 -14.34 14.81
C LYS A 39 6.92 -14.94 16.11
N SER A 40 6.62 -14.12 17.11
CA SER A 40 6.01 -14.56 18.37
C SER A 40 4.49 -14.73 18.25
N GLY A 41 3.88 -14.25 17.16
CA GLY A 41 2.44 -14.32 16.91
C GLY A 41 1.67 -13.05 17.32
N GLU A 42 2.36 -11.99 17.75
CA GLU A 42 1.74 -10.69 17.98
C GLU A 42 1.27 -10.08 16.66
N VAL A 43 0.09 -9.45 16.66
CA VAL A 43 -0.47 -8.78 15.48
C VAL A 43 -0.37 -7.26 15.68
N LEU A 44 0.39 -6.63 14.78
CA LEU A 44 0.64 -5.19 14.73
C LEU A 44 -0.19 -4.58 13.60
N ASN A 45 -0.79 -3.41 13.85
CA ASN A 45 -1.62 -2.71 12.88
C ASN A 45 -1.12 -1.28 12.69
N TYR A 46 -0.56 -1.01 11.50
CA TYR A 46 -0.10 0.32 11.13
C TYR A 46 -1.10 0.97 10.19
N GLN A 47 -1.36 2.24 10.43
CA GLN A 47 -2.09 3.11 9.53
C GLN A 47 -1.10 4.09 8.91
N ALA A 48 -1.11 4.20 7.59
CA ALA A 48 -0.22 5.07 6.84
C ALA A 48 -1.01 5.87 5.80
N PHE A 49 -0.47 7.04 5.46
CA PHE A 49 -1.04 7.93 4.46
C PHE A 49 0.01 8.19 3.38
N THR A 50 -0.44 8.30 2.12
CA THR A 50 0.47 8.57 1.02
C THR A 50 0.93 10.03 1.00
N ASN A 51 2.19 10.23 0.62
CA ASN A 51 2.76 11.56 0.38
C ASN A 51 2.39 12.13 -1.00
N SER A 52 2.98 13.26 -1.39
CA SER A 52 2.74 13.91 -2.70
C SER A 52 3.11 13.06 -3.92
N ASN A 53 3.92 12.01 -3.74
CA ASN A 53 4.28 11.05 -4.80
C ASN A 53 3.36 9.81 -4.80
N GLY A 54 2.32 9.81 -3.97
CA GLY A 54 1.41 8.68 -3.77
C GLY A 54 2.04 7.52 -3.00
N ILE A 55 3.15 7.75 -2.29
CA ILE A 55 3.90 6.68 -1.60
C ILE A 55 3.55 6.69 -0.12
N TYR A 56 3.17 5.53 0.42
CA TYR A 56 3.07 5.28 1.85
C TYR A 56 4.28 4.49 2.33
N THR A 57 4.70 4.71 3.58
CA THR A 57 5.81 3.99 4.21
C THR A 57 5.43 3.63 5.65
N VAL A 58 5.74 2.39 6.04
CA VAL A 58 5.67 1.88 7.41
C VAL A 58 7.06 1.38 7.75
N ALA A 59 7.62 1.84 8.86
CA ALA A 59 8.91 1.36 9.34
C ALA A 59 8.87 1.18 10.86
N GLU A 60 9.51 0.13 11.34
CA GLU A 60 9.64 -0.10 12.78
C GLU A 60 10.95 -0.81 13.11
N THR A 61 11.47 -0.53 14.31
CA THR A 61 12.63 -1.20 14.88
C THR A 61 12.23 -2.00 16.11
N MET A 62 12.56 -3.28 16.13
CA MET A 62 12.17 -4.23 17.18
C MET A 62 13.27 -5.29 17.44
N PRO A 63 13.14 -6.13 18.48
CA PRO A 63 14.02 -7.29 18.65
C PRO A 63 13.94 -8.26 17.47
N GLU A 64 15.03 -8.94 17.15
CA GLU A 64 15.05 -9.88 16.01
C GLU A 64 14.15 -11.10 16.21
N SER A 65 13.92 -11.49 17.48
CA SER A 65 12.94 -12.52 17.85
C SER A 65 11.50 -12.12 17.57
N GLU A 66 11.23 -10.81 17.51
CA GLU A 66 9.90 -10.21 17.29
C GLU A 66 9.72 -9.67 15.88
N ARG A 67 10.70 -9.86 14.99
CA ARG A 67 10.63 -9.35 13.62
C ARG A 67 9.33 -9.80 12.93
N TRP A 68 8.86 -8.98 11.99
CA TRP A 68 7.72 -9.35 11.14
C TRP A 68 7.99 -10.69 10.44
N ASP A 69 7.00 -11.57 10.46
CA ASP A 69 6.99 -12.85 9.76
C ASP A 69 6.20 -12.75 8.46
N ALA A 70 4.97 -12.25 8.55
CA ALA A 70 4.12 -11.97 7.39
C ALA A 70 3.32 -10.69 7.59
N CYS A 71 2.97 -10.04 6.49
CA CYS A 71 2.18 -8.82 6.48
C CYS A 71 1.07 -8.87 5.43
N LEU A 72 0.04 -8.05 5.65
CA LEU A 72 -1.06 -7.77 4.74
C LEU A 72 -1.17 -6.25 4.62
N ALA A 73 -0.85 -5.71 3.45
CA ALA A 73 -1.15 -4.31 3.13
C ALA A 73 -2.52 -4.24 2.44
N ARG A 74 -3.37 -3.29 2.81
CA ARG A 74 -4.65 -3.06 2.13
C ARG A 74 -4.98 -1.57 2.02
N PRO A 75 -5.57 -1.13 0.91
CA PRO A 75 -6.07 0.23 0.79
C PRO A 75 -7.33 0.40 1.64
N ILE A 76 -7.50 1.56 2.27
CA ILE A 76 -8.67 1.90 3.10
C ILE A 76 -9.52 2.97 2.42
N SER A 77 -8.90 4.08 2.01
CA SER A 77 -9.59 5.23 1.44
C SER A 77 -8.67 6.02 0.51
N SER A 78 -9.18 6.57 -0.58
CA SER A 78 -8.42 7.48 -1.46
C SER A 78 -8.52 8.95 -1.09
N PHE A 79 -9.54 9.33 -0.28
CA PHE A 79 -9.97 10.71 0.01
C PHE A 79 -10.18 11.64 -1.20
N HIS A 80 -10.08 11.14 -2.42
CA HIS A 80 -10.27 11.93 -3.64
C HIS A 80 -11.72 11.87 -4.09
N SER A 81 -12.23 12.97 -4.67
CA SER A 81 -13.62 13.07 -5.13
C SER A 81 -13.94 12.14 -6.30
N HIS A 82 -12.97 11.93 -7.21
CA HIS A 82 -13.20 11.21 -8.46
C HIS A 82 -12.73 9.75 -8.42
N CYS A 83 -11.65 9.47 -7.70
CA CYS A 83 -10.99 8.15 -7.69
C CYS A 83 -11.32 7.38 -6.41
N THR A 84 -12.58 6.99 -6.22
CA THR A 84 -13.08 6.37 -4.98
C THR A 84 -13.27 4.86 -5.07
N HIS A 85 -13.35 4.32 -6.28
CA HIS A 85 -13.65 2.91 -6.49
C HIS A 85 -12.36 2.10 -6.50
N LEU A 86 -12.25 1.10 -5.65
CA LEU A 86 -11.16 0.13 -5.74
C LEU A 86 -11.37 -0.75 -6.99
N GLY A 87 -10.31 -0.96 -7.78
CA GLY A 87 -10.34 -1.89 -8.90
C GLY A 87 -10.62 -3.32 -8.43
N ASP A 88 -11.29 -4.12 -9.26
CA ASP A 88 -11.63 -5.50 -8.93
C ASP A 88 -10.35 -6.32 -8.66
N GLY A 89 -10.19 -6.83 -7.44
CA GLY A 89 -9.01 -7.61 -7.02
C GLY A 89 -7.99 -6.87 -6.15
N SER A 90 -8.19 -5.58 -5.83
CA SER A 90 -7.28 -4.77 -5.00
C SER A 90 -7.58 -4.81 -3.48
N PHE A 91 -8.14 -5.92 -2.97
CA PHE A 91 -8.58 -6.04 -1.57
C PHE A 91 -7.45 -6.10 -0.53
N GLY A 92 -6.22 -6.36 -0.98
CA GLY A 92 -5.02 -6.38 -0.15
C GLY A 92 -3.96 -7.33 -0.69
N VAL A 93 -2.70 -7.06 -0.35
CA VAL A 93 -1.54 -7.85 -0.75
C VAL A 93 -0.95 -8.49 0.50
N LYS A 94 -1.02 -9.82 0.56
CA LYS A 94 -0.35 -10.62 1.59
C LYS A 94 1.05 -11.01 1.12
N PHE A 95 2.04 -10.90 1.99
CA PHE A 95 3.43 -11.26 1.71
C PHE A 95 4.15 -11.71 2.99
N SER A 96 5.19 -12.53 2.83
CA SER A 96 6.12 -12.86 3.92
C SER A 96 7.24 -11.82 3.97
N TYR A 97 7.63 -11.38 5.17
CA TYR A 97 8.72 -10.44 5.35
C TYR A 97 10.02 -11.18 5.69
N ASN A 98 10.76 -11.57 4.65
CA ASN A 98 12.00 -12.34 4.79
C ASN A 98 13.27 -11.49 4.64
N HIS A 99 13.16 -10.16 4.62
CA HIS A 99 14.30 -9.29 4.39
C HIS A 99 15.19 -9.13 5.65
N PRO A 100 16.51 -8.98 5.47
CA PRO A 100 17.41 -8.57 6.55
C PRO A 100 17.05 -7.18 7.10
N SER A 101 17.57 -6.87 8.29
CA SER A 101 17.40 -5.54 8.89
C SER A 101 17.91 -4.43 7.96
N GLY A 102 17.16 -3.35 7.82
CA GLY A 102 17.51 -2.17 7.00
C GLY A 102 17.12 -2.27 5.52
N TYR A 103 16.53 -3.38 5.10
CA TYR A 103 15.94 -3.52 3.76
C TYR A 103 14.46 -3.15 3.79
N SER A 104 13.96 -2.69 2.64
CA SER A 104 12.57 -2.31 2.45
C SER A 104 11.85 -3.29 1.53
N HIS A 105 10.58 -3.58 1.83
CA HIS A 105 9.70 -4.38 0.99
C HIS A 105 8.76 -3.47 0.19
N THR A 106 8.82 -3.57 -1.13
CA THR A 106 7.94 -2.82 -2.04
C THR A 106 6.66 -3.60 -2.32
N VAL A 107 5.53 -3.08 -1.87
CA VAL A 107 4.20 -3.62 -2.16
C VAL A 107 3.75 -3.17 -3.55
N ARG A 108 3.13 -4.08 -4.31
CA ARG A 108 2.50 -3.74 -5.59
C ARG A 108 1.50 -2.58 -5.40
N PRO A 109 1.42 -1.61 -6.33
CA PRO A 109 0.55 -0.47 -6.16
C PRO A 109 -0.93 -0.83 -5.97
N PHE A 110 -1.62 -0.06 -5.13
CA PHE A 110 -3.08 -0.08 -5.07
C PHE A 110 -3.66 0.89 -6.08
N VAL A 111 -4.65 0.41 -6.82
CA VAL A 111 -5.24 1.13 -7.94
C VAL A 111 -6.70 1.43 -7.63
N TYR A 112 -7.00 2.72 -7.51
CA TYR A 112 -8.35 3.24 -7.53
C TYR A 112 -8.73 3.60 -8.96
N ARG A 113 -10.02 3.61 -9.27
CA ARG A 113 -10.58 4.02 -10.55
C ARG A 113 -11.63 5.09 -10.37
N GLN A 114 -11.88 5.84 -11.42
CA GLN A 114 -12.99 6.78 -11.46
C GLN A 114 -14.33 6.05 -11.60
N ALA A 115 -15.40 6.65 -11.09
CA ALA A 115 -16.76 6.13 -11.30
C ALA A 115 -17.21 6.29 -12.76
N VAL A 116 -16.73 7.34 -13.43
CA VAL A 116 -17.03 7.66 -14.82
C VAL A 116 -15.71 7.86 -15.55
N VAL A 117 -15.44 7.00 -16.53
CA VAL A 117 -14.24 7.10 -17.36
C VAL A 117 -14.36 8.31 -18.29
N PRO A 118 -13.35 9.18 -18.38
CA PRO A 118 -13.36 10.31 -19.30
C PRO A 118 -13.39 9.88 -20.78
N ALA A 119 -13.99 10.69 -21.65
CA ALA A 119 -14.14 10.37 -23.08
C ALA A 119 -12.84 10.48 -23.93
N TYR A 120 -11.72 10.87 -23.33
CA TYR A 120 -10.41 10.88 -23.98
C TYR A 120 -9.66 9.54 -23.80
N CYS A 121 -10.20 8.68 -22.95
CA CYS A 121 -10.03 7.25 -23.01
C CYS A 121 -10.98 6.72 -24.11
#